data_AF-A0A7V2CVI4-F1
#
_entry.id   AF-A0A7V2CVI4-F1
#
_cell.length_a   1.000
_cell.length_b   1.000
_cell.length_c   1.000
_cell.angle_alpha   90.00
_cell.angle_beta   90.00
_cell.angle_gamma   90.00
#
_symmetry.space_group_name_H-M   'P 1'
#
loop_
_entity.id
_entity.type
_entity.pdbx_description
1 polymer ?
#
loop_
_entity_poly.entity_id
_entity_poly.type
_entity_poly.pdbx_seq_one_letter_code
_entity_poly.pdbx_strand_id
1 'polypeptide(L)' 'KRGKDLSRLKAVIELLLAEKPLPPKHRDHPLGGNWGGHRDCHIEPDWILIYKILENEIRLERTGTHSDLF' A
#
# COMPACT_ATOMS: atom_id res chain seq x y z
N LYS A 1 12.39 16.08 -1.35
CA LYS A 1 12.34 14.66 -0.89
C LYS A 1 11.69 14.65 0.49
N ARG A 2 10.59 13.93 0.72
CA ARG A 2 9.81 13.96 1.98
C ARG A 2 10.49 13.35 3.22
N GLY A 3 11.78 13.00 3.15
CA GLY A 3 12.53 12.45 4.30
C GLY A 3 12.01 11.11 4.84
N LYS A 4 11.10 10.43 4.12
CA LYS A 4 10.51 9.17 4.54
C LYS A 4 11.51 8.02 4.43
N ASP A 5 11.44 7.10 5.38
CA ASP A 5 12.27 5.92 5.42
C ASP A 5 11.76 4.87 4.43
N LEU A 6 12.44 4.77 3.27
CA LEU A 6 12.11 3.82 2.21
C LEU A 6 12.25 2.36 2.64
N SER A 7 12.96 2.06 3.74
CA SER A 7 13.04 0.69 4.26
C SER A 7 11.68 0.18 4.73
N ARG A 8 10.83 1.06 5.28
CA ARG A 8 9.46 0.72 5.71
C ARG A 8 8.58 0.33 4.54
N LEU A 9 8.67 1.08 3.45
CA LEU A 9 7.96 0.77 2.21
C LEU A 9 8.46 -0.55 1.62
N LYS A 10 9.79 -0.75 1.57
CA LYS A 10 10.38 -2.02 1.08
C LYS A 10 9.90 -3.22 1.90
N ALA A 11 9.87 -3.12 3.22
CA ALA A 11 9.40 -4.21 4.08
C ALA A 11 7.94 -4.60 3.78
N VAL A 12 7.07 -3.62 3.49
CA VAL A 12 5.69 -3.90 3.08
C VAL A 12 5.65 -4.57 1.71
N ILE A 13 6.43 -4.07 0.74
CA ILE A 13 6.52 -4.69 -0.60
C ILE A 13 7.03 -6.13 -0.52
N GLU A 14 8.03 -6.41 0.31
CA GLU A 14 8.55 -7.77 0.53
C GLU A 14 7.49 -8.71 1.12
N LEU A 15 6.67 -8.24 2.06
CA LEU A 15 5.55 -9.02 2.59
C LEU A 15 4.51 -9.33 1.51
N LEU A 16 4.18 -8.33 0.69
CA LEU A 16 3.26 -8.47 -0.43
C LEU A 16 3.79 -9.49 -1.46
N LEU A 17 5.05 -9.36 -1.87
CA LEU A 17 5.71 -10.29 -2.81
C LEU A 17 5.84 -11.71 -2.25
N ALA A 18 5.92 -11.87 -0.94
CA ALA A 18 5.93 -13.17 -0.28
C ALA A 18 4.52 -13.77 -0.11
N GLU A 19 3.47 -13.14 -0.65
CA GLU A 19 2.07 -13.51 -0.50
C GLU A 19 1.64 -13.67 0.98
N LYS A 20 2.31 -12.93 1.88
CA LYS A 20 2.00 -12.95 3.30
C LYS A 20 0.95 -11.90 3.63
N PRO A 21 0.02 -12.20 4.56
CA PRO A 21 -0.91 -11.20 5.04
C PRO A 21 -0.15 -10.05 5.70
N LEU A 22 -0.54 -8.81 5.38
CA LEU A 22 0.03 -7.64 6.02
C LEU A 22 -0.38 -7.60 7.50
N PRO A 23 0.56 -7.30 8.42
CA PRO A 23 0.23 -7.11 9.82
C PRO A 23 -0.88 -6.06 10.03
N PRO A 24 -1.77 -6.23 11.03
CA PRO A 24 -2.92 -5.33 11.24
C PRO A 24 -2.58 -3.84 11.38
N LYS A 25 -1.35 -3.50 11.79
CA LYS A 25 -0.86 -2.11 11.86
C LYS A 25 -0.91 -1.38 10.52
N HIS A 26 -0.83 -2.11 9.40
CA HIS A 26 -0.88 -1.54 8.06
C HIS A 26 -2.31 -1.27 7.59
N ARG A 27 -3.33 -1.64 8.38
CA ARG A 27 -4.75 -1.34 8.09
C ARG A 27 -5.14 -1.67 6.64
N ASP A 28 -4.63 -2.78 6.12
CA ASP A 28 -4.86 -3.18 4.73
C ASP A 28 -6.35 -3.42 4.48
N HIS A 29 -6.92 -2.72 3.50
CA HIS A 29 -8.34 -2.84 3.16
C HIS A 29 -8.60 -2.59 1.66
N PRO A 30 -9.62 -3.23 1.08
CA PRO A 30 -10.00 -2.97 -0.30
C PRO A 30 -10.59 -1.56 -0.45
N LEU A 31 -10.28 -0.90 -1.56
CA LEU A 31 -10.88 0.37 -1.94
C LEU A 31 -12.16 0.16 -2.77
N GLY A 32 -13.12 1.06 -2.58
CA GLY A 32 -14.40 1.06 -3.29
C GLY A 32 -14.46 2.05 -4.47
N GLY A 33 -15.60 2.08 -5.15
CA GLY A 33 -15.88 3.03 -6.23
C GLY A 33 -14.94 2.89 -7.42
N ASN A 34 -14.39 4.03 -7.90
CA ASN A 34 -13.45 4.07 -9.03
C ASN A 34 -12.14 3.30 -8.76
N TRP A 35 -11.85 3.00 -7.50
CA TRP A 35 -10.68 2.21 -7.09
C TRP A 35 -10.99 0.71 -6.94
N GLY A 36 -12.10 0.24 -7.52
CA GLY A 36 -12.48 -1.17 -7.47
C GLY A 36 -11.32 -2.13 -7.81
N GLY A 37 -11.08 -3.09 -6.92
CA GLY A 37 -10.00 -4.07 -7.04
C GLY A 37 -8.63 -3.57 -6.57
N HIS A 38 -8.50 -2.32 -6.13
CA HIS A 38 -7.30 -1.84 -5.45
C HIS A 38 -7.44 -2.01 -3.94
N ARG A 39 -6.30 -1.93 -3.27
CA ARG A 39 -6.16 -2.01 -1.82
C ARG A 39 -5.35 -0.81 -1.34
N ASP A 40 -5.68 -0.36 -0.15
CA ASP A 40 -4.98 0.68 0.59
C ASP A 40 -4.32 0.04 1.81
N CYS A 41 -3.03 0.32 2.00
CA CYS A 41 -2.36 0.03 3.26
C CYS A 41 -1.50 1.20 3.75
N HIS A 42 -1.43 1.35 5.07
CA HIS A 42 -0.67 2.36 5.78
C HIS A 42 0.75 1.86 6.04
N ILE A 43 1.75 2.51 5.44
CA ILE A 43 3.16 2.37 5.80
C ILE A 43 3.43 3.11 7.12
N GLU A 44 2.81 4.27 7.28
CA GLU A 44 2.75 5.10 8.50
C GLU A 44 1.33 5.69 8.64
N PRO A 45 0.97 6.32 9.78
CA PRO A 45 -0.37 6.87 9.97
C PRO A 45 -0.86 7.76 8.83
N ASP A 46 0.02 8.57 8.23
CA ASP A 46 -0.29 9.41 7.06
C ASP A 46 0.66 9.14 5.88
N TRP A 47 1.04 7.87 5.69
CA TRP A 47 1.76 7.43 4.51
C TRP A 47 1.12 6.15 3.99
N ILE A 48 0.38 6.27 2.90
CA ILE A 48 -0.42 5.22 2.28
C ILE A 48 0.29 4.68 1.05
N LEU A 49 0.08 3.39 0.79
CA LEU A 49 0.34 2.72 -0.47
C LEU A 49 -0.98 2.19 -1.03
N ILE A 50 -1.36 2.66 -2.23
CA ILE A 50 -2.42 2.08 -3.04
C ILE A 50 -1.79 1.08 -3.99
N TYR A 51 -2.27 -0.15 -3.94
CA TYR A 51 -1.76 -1.24 -4.77
C TYR A 51 -2.88 -2.15 -5.27
N LYS A 52 -2.57 -2.97 -6.26
CA LYS A 52 -3.48 -3.98 -6.81
C LYS A 52 -2.75 -5.31 -6.93
N ILE A 53 -3.42 -6.37 -6.48
CA ILE A 53 -2.94 -7.75 -6.64
C ILE A 53 -3.55 -8.28 -7.94
N LEU A 54 -2.69 -8.75 -8.85
CA LEU A 54 -3.05 -9.45 -10.08
C LEU A 54 -2.51 -10.89 -9.98
N GLU A 55 -2.87 -11.76 -10.92
CA GLU A 55 -2.53 -13.19 -10.84
C GLU A 55 -1.03 -13.46 -10.68
N ASN A 56 -0.18 -12.70 -11.38
CA ASN A 56 1.27 -12.93 -11.41
C ASN A 56 2.09 -11.69 -11.00
N GLU A 57 1.45 -10.59 -10.62
CA GLU A 57 2.14 -9.35 -10.28
C GLU A 57 1.40 -8.53 -9.24
N ILE A 58 2.16 -7.66 -8.58
CA ILE A 58 1.64 -6.66 -7.65
C ILE A 58 1.92 -5.30 -8.24
N ARG A 59 0.85 -4.58 -8.60
CA ARG A 59 0.94 -3.25 -9.16
C ARG A 59 0.91 -2.22 -8.04
N LEU A 60 1.99 -1.48 -7.88
CA LEU A 60 2.07 -0.34 -6.96
C LEU A 60 1.56 0.90 -7.70
N GLU A 61 0.38 1.38 -7.35
CA GLU A 61 -0.33 2.39 -8.14
C GLU A 61 0.05 3.80 -7.69
N ARG A 62 -0.05 4.08 -6.38
CA ARG A 62 0.31 5.39 -5.79
C ARG A 62 0.79 5.26 -4.35
N THR A 63 1.60 6.21 -3.91
CA THR A 63 1.94 6.35 -2.48
C THR A 63 2.07 7.82 -2.11
N GLY A 64 1.54 8.19 -0.93
CA GLY A 64 1.36 9.59 -0.54
C GLY A 64 0.70 9.74 0.83
N THR A 65 0.36 10.97 1.20
CA THR A 65 -0.53 11.22 2.35
C THR A 65 -1.98 10.97 1.95
N HIS A 66 -2.92 10.96 2.90
CA HIS A 66 -4.35 10.86 2.56
C HIS A 66 -4.77 11.96 1.58
N SER A 67 -4.36 13.21 1.84
CA SER A 67 -4.73 14.38 1.03
C SER A 67 -4.13 14.39 -0.37
N ASP A 68 -3.05 13.65 -0.63
CA ASP A 68 -2.50 13.54 -1.98
C ASP A 68 -3.24 12.51 -2.83
N LEU A 69 -3.92 11.56 -2.19
CA LEU A 69 -4.45 10.35 -2.82
C LEU A 69 -5.98 10.38 -2.94
N PHE A 70 -6.66 11.10 -2.05
CA PHE A 70 -8.11 11.26 -1.96
C PHE A 70 -8.47 12.74 -1.77
#